data_AF-A0A932L752-F1
#
_entry.id   AF-A0A932L752-F1
#
_cell.length_a   1.000
_cell.length_b   1.000
_cell.length_c   1.000
_cell.angle_alpha   90.00
_cell.angle_beta   90.00
_cell.angle_gamma   90.00
#
_symmetry.space_group_name_H-M   'P 1'
#
loop_
_entity.id
_entity.type
_entity.pdbx_description
1 polymer ?
#
loop_
_entity_poly.entity_id
_entity_poly.type
_entity_poly.pdbx_seq_one_letter_code
_entity_poly.pdbx_strand_id
1 'polypeptide(L)' 'MMKAIRGKVQGRCITFDEDLGIPDGEEVDVTVTVKPKRQWGVGIQRSAGAAADVPGIDEAFEQIERERQAARFRELGT' A
#
# COMPACT_ATOMS: atom_id res chain seq x y z
N MET A 1 17.84 22.25 14.66
CA MET A 1 17.20 20.91 14.64
C MET A 1 16.44 20.78 13.33
N MET A 2 16.66 19.73 12.52
CA MET A 2 15.90 19.53 11.27
C MET A 2 14.61 18.78 11.57
N LYS A 3 13.46 19.45 11.44
CA LYS A 3 12.14 18.83 11.54
C LYS A 3 11.68 18.43 10.14
N ALA A 4 11.39 17.14 9.93
CA ALA A 4 10.80 16.68 8.68
C ALA A 4 9.29 16.96 8.68
N ILE A 5 8.86 17.89 7.83
CA ILE A 5 7.47 18.32 7.73
C ILE A 5 6.83 17.73 6.47
N ARG A 6 5.54 17.39 6.56
CA ARG A 6 4.79 16.86 5.44
C ARG A 6 4.03 17.99 4.76
N GLY A 7 4.03 17.94 3.43
CA GLY A 7 3.25 18.81 2.61
C GLY A 7 2.89 18.16 1.29
N LYS A 8 1.95 18.75 0.59
CA LYS A 8 1.51 18.36 -0.75
C LYS A 8 1.95 19.40 -1.75
N VAL A 9 2.61 18.95 -2.81
CA VAL A 9 2.97 19.79 -3.95
C VAL A 9 1.72 20.06 -4.79
N GLN A 10 1.45 21.34 -5.05
CA GLN A 10 0.39 21.83 -5.94
C GLN A 10 1.01 22.81 -6.94
N GLY A 11 1.39 22.31 -8.11
CA GLY A 11 2.13 23.09 -9.10
C GLY A 11 3.52 23.49 -8.58
N ARG A 12 3.72 24.79 -8.37
CA ARG A 12 4.96 25.37 -7.82
C ARG A 12 4.90 25.67 -6.32
N CYS A 13 3.76 25.43 -5.68
CA CYS A 13 3.56 25.67 -4.26
C CYS A 13 3.57 24.35 -3.48
N ILE A 14 4.06 24.39 -2.24
CA ILE A 14 3.95 23.29 -1.28
C ILE A 14 2.99 23.75 -0.19
N THR A 15 1.88 23.03 -0.01
CA THR A 15 0.97 23.26 1.11
C THR A 15 1.34 22.30 2.23
N PHE A 16 1.64 22.84 3.42
CA PHE A 16 1.98 22.06 4.60
C PHE A 16 0.72 21.70 5.39
N ASP A 17 0.75 20.54 6.04
CA ASP A 17 -0.36 20.10 6.90
C ASP A 17 -0.34 20.79 8.29
N GLU A 18 0.75 21.48 8.61
CA GLU A 18 0.97 22.21 9.88
C GLU A 18 1.57 23.60 9.61
N ASP A 19 1.34 24.54 10.53
CA ASP A 19 1.96 25.86 10.50
C ASP A 19 3.46 25.73 10.80
N LEU A 20 4.29 26.37 9.97
CA LEU A 20 5.73 26.40 10.12
C LEU A 20 6.20 27.47 11.11
N GLY A 21 5.33 28.43 11.45
CA GLY A 21 5.70 29.60 12.26
C GLY A 21 6.71 30.52 11.56
N ILE A 22 6.82 30.41 10.23
CA ILE A 22 7.70 31.23 9.40
C ILE A 22 6.88 32.41 8.85
N PRO A 23 7.34 33.66 9.01
CA PRO A 23 6.64 34.82 8.48
C PRO A 23 6.51 34.79 6.95
N ASP A 24 5.42 35.36 6.45
CA ASP A 24 5.22 35.53 5.01
C ASP A 24 6.34 36.38 4.40
N GLY A 25 6.97 35.86 3.33
CA GLY A 25 8.04 36.56 2.60
C GLY A 25 9.46 36.24 3.05
N GLU A 26 9.64 35.42 4.09
CA GLU A 26 10.96 34.93 4.51
C GLU A 26 11.55 33.98 3.45
N GLU A 27 12.83 34.17 3.11
CA GLU A 27 13.55 33.28 2.19
C GLU A 27 14.03 32.03 2.95
N VAL A 28 13.73 30.85 2.41
CA VAL A 28 14.04 29.57 3.08
C VAL A 28 14.61 28.55 2.12
N ASP A 29 15.59 27.77 2.60
CA ASP A 29 16.09 26.59 1.91
C ASP A 29 15.20 25.37 2.19
N VAL A 30 14.70 24.74 1.12
CA VAL A 30 13.79 23.58 1.23
C VAL A 30 14.45 22.33 0.66
N THR A 31 14.53 21.28 1.47
CA THR A 31 14.89 19.93 0.99
C THR A 31 13.63 19.09 0.81
N VAL A 32 13.34 18.67 -0.42
CA VAL A 32 12.13 17.89 -0.75
C VAL A 32 12.49 16.42 -0.92
N THR A 33 11.77 15.54 -0.22
CA THR A 33 11.84 14.08 -0.43
C THR A 33 10.49 13.55 -0.91
N VAL A 34 10.45 13.04 -2.15
CA VAL A 34 9.24 12.44 -2.72
C VAL A 34 9.07 11.03 -2.15
N LYS A 35 8.00 10.80 -1.40
CA LYS A 35 7.66 9.44 -0.94
C LYS A 35 7.02 8.66 -2.08
N PRO A 36 7.49 7.44 -2.38
CA PRO A 36 6.81 6.60 -3.35
C PRO A 36 5.39 6.34 -2.86
N LYS A 37 4.40 6.54 -3.74
CA LYS A 37 3.04 6.06 -3.47
C LYS A 37 3.14 4.55 -3.31
N ARG A 38 2.88 4.02 -2.10
CA ARG A 38 2.72 2.58 -1.93
C ARG A 38 1.48 2.20 -2.74
N GLN A 39 1.69 1.57 -3.90
CA GLN A 39 0.60 0.96 -4.64
C GLN A 39 0.08 -0.19 -3.80
N TRP A 40 -1.17 -0.07 -3.35
CA TRP A 40 -1.87 -1.12 -2.64
C TRP A 40 -1.81 -2.42 -3.45
N GLY A 41 -1.62 -3.56 -2.78
CA GLY A 41 -1.52 -4.87 -3.42
C GLY A 41 -0.12 -5.31 -3.85
N VAL A 42 0.85 -4.41 -4.05
CA VAL A 42 2.21 -4.81 -4.48
C VAL A 42 2.93 -5.68 -3.45
N GLY A 43 2.68 -5.43 -2.15
CA GLY A 43 3.22 -6.29 -1.09
C GLY A 43 2.62 -7.70 -1.12
N ILE A 44 1.31 -7.80 -1.38
CA ILE A 44 0.60 -9.09 -1.47
C ILE A 44 1.08 -9.87 -2.69
N GLN A 45 1.18 -9.20 -3.84
CA GLN A 45 1.69 -9.79 -5.07
C GLN A 45 3.12 -10.32 -4.91
N ARG A 46 4.01 -9.55 -4.27
CA ARG A 46 5.39 -10.00 -3.98
C ARG A 46 5.45 -11.21 -3.06
N SER A 47 4.49 -11.33 -2.15
CA SER A 47 4.41 -12.46 -1.21
C SER A 47 3.72 -13.70 -1.79
N ALA A 48 3.02 -13.59 -2.92
CA ALA A 48 2.37 -14.72 -3.59
C ALA A 48 3.39 -15.69 -4.22
N GLY A 49 4.66 -15.29 -4.35
CA GLY A 49 5.72 -16.16 -4.85
C GLY A 49 5.42 -16.66 -6.27
N ALA A 50 5.65 -17.96 -6.52
CA ALA A 50 5.36 -18.57 -7.82
C ALA A 50 3.89 -18.39 -8.25
N ALA A 51 2.96 -18.22 -7.30
CA ALA A 51 1.56 -18.01 -7.61
C ALA A 51 1.27 -16.68 -8.31
N ALA A 52 2.15 -15.68 -8.20
CA ALA A 52 1.95 -14.37 -8.83
C ALA A 52 1.95 -14.45 -10.37
N ASP A 53 2.65 -15.43 -10.94
CA ASP A 53 2.94 -15.51 -12.37
C ASP A 53 2.34 -16.75 -13.05
N VAL A 54 1.62 -17.61 -12.31
CA VAL A 54 1.02 -18.84 -12.84
C VAL A 54 -0.35 -18.52 -13.44
N PRO A 55 -0.54 -18.68 -14.77
CA PRO A 55 -1.86 -18.51 -15.37
C PRO A 55 -2.83 -19.56 -14.84
N GLY A 56 -4.09 -19.18 -14.59
CA GLY A 56 -5.11 -20.11 -14.14
C GLY A 56 -5.15 -20.36 -12.62
N ILE A 57 -4.31 -19.67 -11.84
CA ILE A 57 -4.20 -19.93 -10.41
C ILE A 57 -5.41 -19.40 -9.62
N ASP A 58 -5.97 -18.27 -10.04
CA ASP A 58 -7.16 -17.71 -9.40
C ASP A 58 -8.33 -18.67 -9.57
N GLU A 59 -8.52 -19.22 -10.77
CA GLU A 59 -9.55 -20.20 -11.08
C GLU A 59 -9.36 -21.51 -10.29
N ALA A 60 -8.12 -21.93 -10.08
CA ALA A 60 -7.80 -23.10 -9.26
C ALA A 60 -8.13 -22.86 -7.77
N PHE A 61 -7.82 -21.69 -7.24
CA PHE A 61 -8.16 -21.31 -5.87
C PHE A 61 -9.66 -21.20 -5.66
N GLU A 62 -10.39 -20.62 -6.61
CA GLU A 62 -11.85 -20.59 -6.59
C GLU A 62 -12.46 -22.00 -6.62
N GLN A 63 -11.87 -22.91 -7.42
CA GLN A 63 -12.33 -24.28 -7.49
C GLN A 63 -12.13 -25.03 -6.16
N ILE A 64 -10.96 -24.87 -5.54
CA ILE A 64 -10.68 -25.43 -4.20
C ILE A 64 -11.67 -24.88 -3.18
N GLU A 65 -11.98 -23.59 -3.23
CA GLU A 65 -12.93 -22.98 -2.30
C GLU A 65 -14.35 -23.53 -2.49
N ARG A 66 -14.81 -23.67 -3.74
CA ARG A 66 -16.10 -24.34 -4.05
C ARG A 66 -16.14 -25.76 -3.49
N GLU A 67 -15.05 -26.52 -3.64
CA GLU A 67 -14.95 -27.88 -3.13
C GLU A 67 -14.95 -27.94 -1.60
N ARG A 68 -14.24 -27.01 -0.93
CA ARG A 68 -14.26 -26.89 0.55
C ARG A 68 -15.65 -26.58 1.08
N GLN A 69 -16.38 -25.69 0.44
CA GLN A 69 -17.75 -25.35 0.83
C GLN A 69 -18.73 -26.50 0.60
N ALA A 70 -18.53 -27.27 -0.47
CA ALA A 70 -19.34 -28.44 -0.78
C ALA A 70 -18.99 -29.67 0.08
N ALA A 71 -17.80 -29.70 0.68
CA ALA A 71 -17.34 -30.79 1.52
C ALA A 71 -18.22 -30.90 2.78
N ARG A 72 -18.96 -32.02 2.89
CA ARG A 72 -19.57 -32.40 4.16
C ARG A 72 -18.51 -33.10 5.00
N PHE A 73 -17.98 -32.43 6.02
CA PHE A 73 -17.11 -33.04 7.00
C PHE A 73 -17.86 -34.21 7.67
N ARG A 74 -17.47 -35.45 7.37
CA ARG A 74 -17.87 -36.61 8.17
C ARG A 74 -17.02 -36.55 9.43
N GLU A 75 -17.63 -36.22 10.56
CA GLU A 75 -16.99 -36.42 11.86
C GLU A 75 -16.62 -37.90 11.97
N LEU A 76 -15.32 -38.19 12.00
CA LEU A 76 -14.83 -39.53 12.31
C LEU A 76 -15.03 -39.70 13.81
N GLY A 77 -16.17 -40.29 14.19
CA GLY A 77 -16.47 -40.63 15.57
C GLY A 77 -15.39 -41.56 16.13
N THR A 78 -14.69 -41.06 17.15
CA THR A 78 -13.75 -41.81 18.00
C THR A 78 -14.46 -42.89 18.82
#